data_AF-A0A5P8MWP5-F1
#
_entry.id   AF-A0A5P8MWP5-F1
#
_cell.length_a   1.000
_cell.length_b   1.000
_cell.length_c   1.000
_cell.angle_alpha   90.00
_cell.angle_beta   90.00
_cell.angle_gamma   90.00
#
_symmetry.space_group_name_H-M   'P 1'
#
loop_
_entity.id
_entity.type
_entity.pdbx_description
1 polymer ?
#
loop_
_entity_poly.entity_id
_entity_poly.type
_entity_poly.pdbx_seq_one_letter_code
_entity_poly.pdbx_strand_id
1 'polypeptide(L)'
;MKELTLDDLSREELLTFLKRSVLPRWLIGRLVQQADLLSIRHETLQTIANAAAERRRTAWAAREAAWDDQHRAKYGTRQKVAADLAFIKAESAYKRAAKIEERASADVEACWAALEAEWERGR
;
A
#
# COMPACT_ATOMS: atom_id res chain seq x y z
N MET A 1 2.27 -23.77 7.61
CA MET A 1 2.46 -22.30 7.65
C MET A 1 3.76 -22.03 6.91
N LYS A 2 3.81 -21.08 5.97
CA LYS A 2 5.03 -20.84 5.18
C LYS A 2 6.05 -20.12 6.07
N GLU A 3 7.20 -20.72 6.32
CA GLU A 3 8.33 -20.06 6.96
C GLU A 3 8.82 -18.93 6.04
N LEU A 4 8.94 -17.72 6.56
CA LEU A 4 9.49 -16.59 5.81
C LEU A 4 11.01 -16.60 5.95
N THR A 5 11.70 -16.64 4.81
CA THR A 5 13.17 -16.56 4.77
C THR A 5 13.62 -15.19 4.26
N LEU A 6 14.93 -14.94 4.29
CA LEU A 6 15.51 -13.72 3.71
C LEU A 6 15.18 -13.54 2.22
N ASP A 7 14.88 -14.64 1.50
CA ASP A 7 14.50 -14.61 0.08
C ASP A 7 13.06 -14.08 -0.14
N ASP A 8 12.22 -14.07 0.89
CA ASP A 8 10.86 -13.51 0.82
C ASP A 8 10.84 -11.98 1.00
N LEU A 9 11.99 -11.36 1.31
CA LEU A 9 12.17 -9.91 1.42
C LEU A 9 12.66 -9.31 0.11
N SER A 10 12.09 -8.18 -0.27
CA SER A 10 12.62 -7.35 -1.35
C SER A 10 13.98 -6.77 -0.99
N ARG A 11 14.75 -6.36 -2.00
CA ARG A 11 16.06 -5.69 -1.82
C ARG A 11 15.98 -4.46 -0.91
N GLU A 12 14.89 -3.70 -0.99
CA GLU A 12 14.69 -2.49 -0.18
C GLU A 12 14.37 -2.83 1.28
N GLU A 13 13.56 -3.86 1.51
CA GLU A 13 13.32 -4.43 2.85
C GLU A 13 14.61 -4.98 3.46
N LEU A 14 15.42 -5.71 2.69
CA LEU A 14 16.73 -6.20 3.11
C LEU A 14 17.69 -5.07 3.47
N LEU A 15 17.75 -4.00 2.67
CA LEU A 15 18.60 -2.85 3.00
C LEU A 15 18.12 -2.12 4.26
N THR A 16 16.80 -2.06 4.50
CA THR A 16 16.22 -1.48 5.70
C THR A 16 16.50 -2.35 6.93
N PHE A 17 16.36 -3.67 6.78
CA PHE A 17 16.78 -4.65 7.77
C PHE A 17 18.27 -4.48 8.08
N LEU A 18 19.14 -4.45 7.07
CA LEU A 18 20.58 -4.25 7.30
C LEU A 18 20.83 -2.93 8.03
N LYS A 19 20.20 -1.83 7.63
CA LYS A 19 20.38 -0.53 8.32
C LYS A 19 19.92 -0.53 9.78
N ARG A 20 18.84 -1.25 10.11
CA ARG A 20 18.26 -1.31 11.46
C ARG A 20 18.92 -2.37 12.34
N SER A 21 19.20 -3.54 11.77
CA SER A 21 19.72 -4.71 12.45
C SER A 21 21.25 -4.75 12.50
N VAL A 22 21.96 -4.08 11.57
CA VAL A 22 23.44 -4.17 11.48
C VAL A 22 24.16 -3.06 12.25
N LEU A 23 23.46 -2.04 12.75
CA LEU A 23 24.09 -0.98 13.55
C LEU A 23 23.58 -0.91 14.99
N PRO A 24 23.63 -2.04 15.70
CA PRO A 24 24.24 -2.05 17.03
C PRO A 24 25.44 -3.01 17.11
N ARG A 25 26.41 -2.89 16.18
CA ARG A 25 27.86 -3.20 16.34
C ARG A 25 28.34 -4.64 16.60
N TRP A 26 27.50 -5.61 16.95
CA TRP A 26 27.92 -6.96 17.30
C TRP A 26 26.84 -7.91 16.79
N LEU A 27 27.20 -9.04 16.17
CA LEU A 27 26.50 -10.34 16.22
C LEU A 27 26.98 -11.25 15.08
N ILE A 28 28.24 -11.68 15.19
CA ILE A 28 28.54 -13.08 14.89
C ILE A 28 27.71 -13.88 15.90
N GLY A 29 26.59 -14.48 15.48
CA GLY A 29 25.84 -15.45 16.30
C GLY A 29 24.43 -15.11 16.78
N ARG A 30 23.74 -14.06 16.31
CA ARG A 30 22.27 -13.99 16.50
C ARG A 30 21.57 -14.54 15.28
N LEU A 31 20.75 -15.56 15.52
CA LEU A 31 19.73 -16.00 14.58
C LEU A 31 18.73 -14.86 14.41
N VAL A 32 18.52 -14.46 13.16
CA VAL A 32 17.44 -13.54 12.78
C VAL A 32 16.12 -14.18 13.17
N GLN A 33 15.33 -13.52 14.01
CA GLN A 33 14.05 -14.07 14.43
C GLN A 33 12.97 -13.73 13.38
N GLN A 34 12.01 -14.63 13.20
CA GLN A 34 10.91 -14.44 12.25
C GLN A 34 10.10 -13.17 12.54
N ALA A 35 9.95 -12.81 13.81
CA ALA A 35 9.28 -11.57 14.24
C ALA A 35 10.01 -10.31 13.75
N ASP A 36 11.35 -10.30 13.70
CA ASP A 36 12.13 -9.16 13.18
C ASP A 36 11.87 -8.94 11.69
N LEU A 37 11.79 -10.04 10.92
CA LEU A 37 11.52 -10.00 9.48
C LEU A 37 10.09 -9.54 9.18
N LEU A 38 9.12 -10.04 9.95
CA LEU A 38 7.72 -9.64 9.85
C LEU A 38 7.54 -8.16 10.21
N SER A 39 8.24 -7.65 11.21
CA SER A 39 8.19 -6.23 11.61
C SER A 39 8.63 -5.30 10.47
N ILE A 40 9.74 -5.62 9.80
CA ILE A 40 10.24 -4.80 8.68
C ILE A 40 9.35 -4.90 7.44
N ARG A 41 8.85 -6.10 7.14
CA ARG A 41 7.87 -6.29 6.08
C ARG A 41 6.60 -5.47 6.36
N HIS A 42 6.09 -5.52 7.59
CA HIS A 42 4.91 -4.77 8.00
C HIS A 42 5.08 -3.27 7.76
N GLU A 43 6.21 -2.67 8.16
CA GLU A 43 6.45 -1.24 7.92
C GLU A 43 6.55 -0.87 6.44
N THR A 44 7.11 -1.76 5.62
CA THR A 44 7.20 -1.56 4.19
C THR A 44 5.82 -1.61 3.55
N LEU A 45 5.02 -2.63 3.90
CA LEU A 45 3.63 -2.74 3.48
C LEU A 45 2.79 -1.56 3.96
N GLN A 46 3.01 -1.06 5.18
CA GLN A 46 2.34 0.12 5.71
C GLN A 46 2.67 1.37 4.87
N THR A 47 3.93 1.52 4.46
CA THR A 47 4.35 2.61 3.57
C THR A 47 3.66 2.53 2.21
N ILE A 48 3.56 1.31 1.65
CA ILE A 48 2.86 1.06 0.39
C ILE A 48 1.36 1.35 0.53
N ALA A 49 0.72 0.90 1.60
CA ALA A 49 -0.69 1.15 1.88
C ALA A 49 -0.99 2.65 2.04
N ASN A 50 -0.13 3.39 2.74
CA ASN A 50 -0.25 4.85 2.87
C ASN A 50 -0.14 5.56 1.52
N ALA A 51 0.79 5.12 0.66
CA ALA A 51 0.92 5.66 -0.70
C ALA A 51 -0.30 5.32 -1.59
N ALA A 52 -0.86 4.12 -1.45
CA ALA A 52 -2.07 3.72 -2.15
C ALA A 52 -3.29 4.54 -1.70
N ALA A 53 -3.44 4.78 -0.40
CA ALA A 53 -4.49 5.61 0.17
C ALA A 53 -4.39 7.07 -0.31
N GLU A 54 -3.18 7.64 -0.40
CA GLU A 54 -2.95 8.98 -0.98
C GLU A 54 -3.34 9.04 -2.46
N ARG A 55 -2.98 8.02 -3.25
CA ARG A 55 -3.39 7.93 -4.67
C ARG A 55 -4.91 7.85 -4.80
N ARG A 56 -5.59 7.11 -3.92
CA ARG A 56 -7.06 7.06 -3.92
C ARG A 56 -7.67 8.41 -3.58
N ARG A 57 -7.16 9.11 -2.55
CA ARG A 57 -7.61 10.46 -2.17
C ARG A 57 -7.45 11.45 -3.33
N THR A 58 -6.31 11.42 -4.01
CA THR A 58 -6.07 12.25 -5.20
C THR A 58 -7.03 11.91 -6.35
N ALA A 59 -7.25 10.62 -6.61
CA ALA A 59 -8.18 10.17 -7.66
C ALA A 59 -9.65 10.52 -7.34
N TRP A 60 -10.02 10.50 -6.05
CA TRP A 60 -11.33 10.95 -5.58
C TRP A 60 -11.55 12.44 -5.85
N ALA A 61 -10.61 13.30 -5.45
CA ALA A 61 -10.70 14.74 -5.70
C ALA A 61 -10.80 15.07 -7.20
N ALA A 62 -10.02 14.37 -8.04
CA ALA A 62 -10.11 14.52 -9.50
C ALA A 62 -11.47 14.07 -10.06
N ARG A 63 -12.06 13.01 -9.50
CA ARG A 63 -13.40 12.54 -9.85
C ARG A 63 -14.48 13.56 -9.46
N GLU A 64 -14.39 14.15 -8.27
CA GLU A 64 -15.33 15.18 -7.82
C GLU A 64 -15.26 16.44 -8.70
N ALA A 65 -14.05 16.92 -9.01
CA ALA A 65 -13.88 18.06 -9.91
C ALA A 65 -14.47 17.77 -11.31
N ALA A 66 -14.23 16.57 -11.86
CA ALA A 66 -14.79 16.18 -13.14
C ALA A 66 -16.32 16.02 -13.11
N TRP A 67 -16.89 15.59 -11.99
CA TRP A 67 -18.33 15.53 -11.78
C TRP A 67 -18.97 16.93 -11.77
N ASP A 68 -18.36 17.87 -11.06
CA ASP A 68 -18.83 19.26 -11.00
C ASP A 68 -18.78 19.93 -12.37
N ASP A 69 -17.69 19.75 -13.10
CA ASP A 69 -17.54 20.26 -14.47
C ASP A 69 -18.57 19.64 -15.43
N GLN A 70 -18.81 18.34 -15.29
CA GLN A 70 -19.83 17.62 -16.05
C GLN A 70 -21.25 18.18 -15.82
N HIS A 71 -21.57 18.59 -14.58
CA HIS A 71 -22.89 19.12 -14.22
C HIS A 71 -23.09 20.57 -14.64
N ARG A 72 -22.01 21.37 -14.69
CA ARG A 72 -22.06 22.75 -15.18
C ARG A 72 -22.18 22.83 -16.70
N ALA A 73 -21.71 21.82 -17.43
CA ALA A 73 -21.74 21.82 -18.89
C ALA A 73 -23.17 21.71 -19.45
N LYS A 74 -23.53 22.62 -20.36
CA LYS A 74 -24.86 22.65 -21.01
C LYS A 74 -25.07 21.43 -21.92
N TYR A 75 -26.23 20.77 -21.81
CA TYR A 75 -26.62 19.65 -22.66
C TYR A 75 -26.56 19.97 -24.17
N GLY A 76 -26.18 18.97 -24.97
CA GLY A 76 -26.09 19.07 -26.44
C GLY A 76 -24.86 19.80 -26.97
N THR A 77 -23.92 20.19 -26.10
CA THR A 77 -22.67 20.87 -26.52
C THR A 77 -21.50 19.88 -26.64
N ARG A 78 -20.50 20.20 -27.48
CA ARG A 78 -19.22 19.45 -27.53
C ARG A 78 -18.49 19.47 -26.17
N GLN A 79 -18.65 20.55 -25.41
CA GLN A 79 -18.10 20.68 -24.05
C GLN A 79 -18.70 19.66 -23.09
N LYS A 80 -20.00 19.37 -23.19
CA LYS A 80 -20.65 18.33 -22.39
C LYS A 80 -20.06 16.95 -22.65
N VAL A 81 -19.88 16.57 -23.92
CA VAL A 81 -19.28 15.28 -24.28
C VAL A 81 -17.83 15.16 -23.75
N ALA A 82 -17.06 16.24 -23.83
CA ALA A 82 -15.70 16.27 -23.28
C ALA A 82 -15.68 16.12 -21.75
N ALA A 83 -16.59 16.81 -21.05
CA ALA A 83 -16.73 16.72 -19.59
C ALA A 83 -17.22 15.33 -19.14
N ASP A 84 -18.19 14.74 -19.86
CA ASP A 84 -18.67 13.38 -19.61
C ASP A 84 -17.52 12.36 -19.76
N LEU A 85 -16.70 12.48 -20.81
CA LEU A 85 -15.54 11.61 -21.01
C LEU A 85 -14.47 11.80 -19.91
N ALA A 86 -14.24 13.04 -19.49
CA ALA A 86 -13.31 13.34 -18.39
C ALA A 86 -13.78 12.68 -17.07
N PHE A 87 -15.08 12.76 -16.77
CA PHE A 87 -15.66 12.10 -15.61
C PHE A 87 -15.51 10.57 -15.67
N ILE A 88 -15.85 9.92 -16.78
CA ILE A 88 -15.70 8.46 -16.94
C ILE A 88 -14.25 8.03 -16.73
N LYS A 89 -13.29 8.79 -17.26
CA LYS A 89 -11.85 8.52 -17.06
C LYS A 89 -11.46 8.66 -15.59
N ALA A 90 -11.87 9.73 -14.93
CA ALA A 90 -11.59 9.97 -13.52
C ALA A 90 -12.23 8.89 -12.62
N GLU A 91 -13.46 8.48 -12.92
CA GLU A 91 -14.16 7.40 -12.21
C GLU A 91 -13.43 6.06 -12.36
N SER A 92 -12.97 5.73 -13.56
CA SER A 92 -12.19 4.51 -13.81
C SER A 92 -10.83 4.51 -13.08
N ALA A 93 -10.19 5.68 -12.95
CA ALA A 93 -8.96 5.84 -12.21
C ALA A 93 -9.19 5.66 -10.71
N TYR A 94 -10.26 6.27 -10.17
CA TYR A 94 -10.67 6.10 -8.79
C TYR A 94 -10.96 4.64 -8.44
N LYS A 95 -11.76 3.92 -9.25
CA LYS A 95 -12.07 2.49 -9.01
C LYS A 95 -10.81 1.62 -8.97
N ARG A 96 -9.85 1.88 -9.85
CA ARG A 96 -8.55 1.19 -9.84
C ARG A 96 -7.73 1.50 -8.60
N ALA A 97 -7.67 2.78 -8.20
CA ALA A 97 -6.95 3.20 -6.99
C ALA A 97 -7.56 2.58 -5.72
N ALA A 98 -8.89 2.51 -5.63
CA ALA A 98 -9.60 1.87 -4.52
C ALA A 98 -9.25 0.39 -4.38
N LYS A 99 -9.24 -0.36 -5.50
CA LYS A 99 -8.85 -1.79 -5.47
C LYS A 99 -7.38 -2.01 -5.05
N ILE A 100 -6.49 -1.09 -5.43
CA ILE A 100 -5.07 -1.16 -5.03
C ILE A 100 -4.91 -0.87 -3.54
N GLU A 101 -5.60 0.14 -3.02
CA GLU A 101 -5.63 0.46 -1.58
C GLU A 101 -6.18 -0.73 -0.78
N GLU A 102 -7.33 -1.28 -1.17
CA GLU A 102 -7.94 -2.44 -0.51
C GLU A 102 -6.98 -3.62 -0.41
N ARG A 103 -6.28 -3.94 -1.51
CA ARG A 103 -5.27 -5.00 -1.52
C ARG A 103 -4.09 -4.67 -0.59
N ALA A 104 -3.57 -3.45 -0.65
CA ALA A 104 -2.44 -3.05 0.19
C ALA A 104 -2.80 -3.09 1.68
N SER A 105 -4.01 -2.68 2.06
CA SER A 105 -4.52 -2.82 3.42
C SER A 105 -4.64 -4.28 3.84
N ALA A 106 -5.18 -5.15 2.97
CA ALA A 106 -5.26 -6.58 3.26
C ALA A 106 -3.87 -7.22 3.47
N ASP A 107 -2.87 -6.81 2.69
CA ASP A 107 -1.49 -7.29 2.84
C ASP A 107 -0.87 -6.83 4.18
N VAL A 108 -1.15 -5.61 4.63
CA VAL A 108 -0.74 -5.10 5.96
C VAL A 108 -1.38 -5.91 7.09
N GLU A 109 -2.70 -6.09 7.06
CA GLU A 109 -3.45 -6.86 8.07
C GLU A 109 -2.97 -8.31 8.14
N ALA A 110 -2.72 -8.95 6.99
CA ALA A 110 -2.18 -10.31 6.94
C ALA A 110 -0.77 -10.39 7.56
N CYS A 111 0.08 -9.38 7.33
CA CYS A 111 1.40 -9.31 7.93
C CYS A 111 1.34 -9.08 9.44
N TRP A 112 0.39 -8.25 9.90
CA TRP A 112 0.15 -8.01 11.32
C TRP A 112 -0.33 -9.29 12.03
N ALA A 113 -1.32 -9.99 11.47
CA ALA A 113 -1.79 -11.27 12.01
C ALA A 113 -0.68 -12.32 12.08
N ALA A 114 0.22 -12.35 11.10
CA ALA A 114 1.40 -13.21 11.14
C ALA A 114 2.38 -12.82 12.27
N LEU A 115 2.57 -11.52 12.51
CA LEU A 115 3.40 -11.03 13.62
C LEU A 115 2.80 -11.40 14.98
N GLU A 116 1.49 -11.22 15.17
CA GLU A 116 0.78 -11.60 16.38
C GLU A 116 0.91 -13.10 16.66
N ALA A 117 0.76 -13.95 15.63
CA ALA A 117 0.93 -15.39 15.76
C ALA A 117 2.35 -15.79 16.20
N GLU A 118 3.39 -15.13 15.70
CA GLU A 118 4.76 -15.39 16.15
C GLU A 118 5.00 -14.92 17.59
N TRP A 119 4.42 -13.79 17.99
CA TRP A 119 4.46 -13.33 19.39
C TRP A 119 3.72 -14.26 20.35
N GLU A 120 2.60 -14.86 19.93
CA GLU A 120 1.89 -15.85 20.73
C GLU A 120 2.66 -17.15 20.91
N ARG A 121 3.43 -17.59 19.90
CA ARG A 121 4.30 -18.78 20.01
C ARG A 121 5.54 -18.58 20.89
N GLY A 122 6.01 -17.35 20.99
CA GLY A 122 7.16 -16.99 21.83
C GLY A 122 6.81 -16.72 23.29
N ARG A 123 5.51 -16.72 23.64
CA ARG A 123 5.01 -16.73 25.03
C ARG A 123 4.95 -18.16 25.56
#